data_AF-A0A7J9E0U0-F1
#
_entry.id   AF-A0A7J9E0U0-F1
#
_cell.length_a   1.000
_cell.length_b   1.000
_cell.length_c   1.000
_cell.angle_alpha   90.00
_cell.angle_beta   90.00
_cell.angle_gamma   90.00
#
_symmetry.space_group_name_H-M   'P 1'
#
loop_
_entity.id
_entity.type
_entity.pdbx_description
1 polymer ?
#
loop_
_entity_poly.entity_id
_entity_poly.type
_entity_poly.pdbx_seq_one_letter_code
_entity_poly.pdbx_strand_id
1 'polypeptide(L)'
;MEMRSRFYESASARKRIVTAEERERAINAAKAFEPTNPFCRVVLRPSYLYRGCIMYLPSCFAEQHLSGVSGFIKLQLPDGRQWPVRCLYRGGRAKFSQGWYEFTLENNLGEGDVCVFELLRSREFVLKVSVFRVMESAGLMYRSQ
;
A
#
# COMPACT_ATOMS: atom_id res chain seq x y z
N MET A 1 -26.46 -25.02 -36.11
CA MET A 1 -27.03 -24.43 -34.88
C MET A 1 -26.66 -25.39 -33.75
N GLU A 2 -25.45 -25.26 -33.21
CA GLU A 2 -25.03 -25.94 -31.98
C GLU A 2 -24.52 -24.87 -31.03
N MET A 3 -25.25 -24.73 -29.93
CA MET A 3 -25.17 -23.67 -28.96
C MET A 3 -24.42 -24.21 -27.75
N ARG A 4 -23.51 -23.40 -27.19
CA ARG A 4 -22.97 -23.49 -25.80
C ARG A 4 -22.10 -24.74 -25.55
N SER A 5 -20.99 -24.72 -24.85
CA SER A 5 -20.52 -23.76 -23.87
C SER A 5 -19.02 -23.94 -23.72
N ARG A 6 -18.22 -23.08 -24.36
CA ARG A 6 -16.89 -22.79 -23.81
C ARG A 6 -17.12 -21.70 -22.79
N PHE A 7 -17.65 -22.13 -21.64
CA PHE A 7 -17.67 -21.30 -20.46
C PHE A 7 -16.28 -20.67 -20.34
N TYR A 8 -16.29 -19.34 -20.25
CA TYR A 8 -15.27 -18.55 -19.60
C TYR A 8 -14.70 -19.38 -18.44
N GLU A 9 -13.56 -20.02 -18.67
CA GLU A 9 -12.72 -20.54 -17.61
C GLU A 9 -12.17 -19.28 -16.95
N SER A 10 -12.99 -18.75 -16.04
CA SER A 10 -12.74 -17.50 -15.37
C SER A 10 -11.31 -17.53 -14.83
N ALA A 11 -10.54 -16.48 -15.12
CA ALA A 11 -9.21 -16.22 -14.55
C ALA A 11 -9.23 -16.04 -13.01
N SER A 12 -10.27 -16.53 -12.34
CA SER A 12 -10.36 -16.82 -10.92
C SER A 12 -9.77 -18.21 -10.63
N ALA A 13 -8.61 -18.50 -11.22
CA ALA A 13 -7.80 -19.62 -10.78
C ALA A 13 -7.27 -19.30 -9.38
N ARG A 14 -8.07 -19.69 -8.37
CA ARG A 14 -7.71 -19.83 -6.94
C ARG A 14 -6.76 -18.75 -6.41
N LYS A 15 -7.28 -17.55 -6.11
CA LYS A 15 -6.58 -16.68 -5.15
C LYS A 15 -6.39 -17.47 -3.86
N ARG A 16 -5.14 -17.83 -3.54
CA ARG A 16 -4.77 -18.48 -2.27
C ARG A 16 -5.37 -17.65 -1.13
N ILE A 17 -6.07 -18.32 -0.23
CA ILE A 17 -6.61 -17.69 0.97
C ILE A 17 -5.43 -17.39 1.88
N VAL A 18 -5.21 -16.11 2.19
CA VAL A 18 -4.21 -15.68 3.17
C VAL A 18 -4.65 -16.13 4.56
N THR A 19 -3.82 -16.89 5.25
CA THR A 19 -4.15 -17.44 6.58
C THR A 19 -4.06 -16.38 7.68
N ALA A 20 -4.64 -16.65 8.85
CA ALA A 20 -4.53 -15.75 9.99
C ALA A 20 -3.08 -15.58 10.45
N GLU A 21 -2.30 -16.67 10.41
CA GLU A 21 -0.89 -16.70 10.79
C GLU A 21 -0.04 -15.87 9.82
N GLU A 22 -0.33 -15.91 8.51
CA GLU A 22 0.34 -15.05 7.51
C GLU A 22 0.09 -13.56 7.78
N ARG A 23 -1.16 -13.19 8.11
CA ARG A 23 -1.51 -11.81 8.48
C ARG A 23 -0.82 -11.39 9.77
N GLU A 24 -0.82 -12.25 10.77
CA GLU A 24 -0.17 -11.98 12.04
C GLU A 24 1.34 -11.80 11.89
N ARG A 25 2.01 -12.64 11.08
CA ARG A 25 3.44 -12.49 10.77
C ARG A 25 3.75 -11.13 10.14
N ALA A 26 2.97 -10.71 9.13
CA ALA A 26 3.18 -9.41 8.48
C ALA A 26 3.00 -8.24 9.47
N ILE A 27 1.96 -8.32 10.32
CA ILE A 27 1.72 -7.32 11.38
C ILE A 27 2.87 -7.28 12.39
N ASN A 28 3.33 -8.43 12.85
CA ASN A 28 4.40 -8.51 13.85
C ASN A 28 5.74 -8.03 13.28
N ALA A 29 6.06 -8.37 12.03
CA ALA A 29 7.23 -7.85 11.34
C ALA A 29 7.17 -6.31 11.18
N ALA A 30 6.01 -5.78 10.79
CA ALA A 30 5.83 -4.32 10.70
C ALA A 30 5.95 -3.63 12.07
N LYS A 31 5.46 -4.25 13.15
CA LYS A 31 5.61 -3.74 14.53
C LYS A 31 7.06 -3.76 15.00
N ALA A 32 7.85 -4.76 14.63
CA ALA A 32 9.26 -4.85 14.99
C ALA A 32 10.13 -3.84 14.23
N PHE A 33 9.67 -3.34 13.08
CA PHE A 33 10.37 -2.33 12.29
C PHE A 33 10.07 -0.92 12.79
N GLU A 34 11.06 -0.28 13.43
CA GLU A 34 10.97 1.05 14.05
C GLU A 34 11.90 2.05 13.33
N PRO A 35 11.41 2.80 12.34
CA PRO A 35 12.17 3.88 11.72
C PRO A 35 12.58 4.98 12.70
N THR A 36 13.70 5.65 12.43
CA THR A 36 14.16 6.79 13.23
C THR A 36 13.31 8.05 13.00
N ASN A 37 12.77 8.24 11.79
CA ASN A 37 11.89 9.36 11.50
C ASN A 37 10.45 9.07 11.94
N PRO A 38 9.60 10.10 12.12
CA PRO A 38 8.20 9.89 12.43
C PRO A 38 7.52 8.99 11.41
N PHE A 39 6.76 8.01 11.87
CA PHE A 39 6.13 7.05 10.98
C PHE A 39 4.74 6.61 11.48
N CYS A 40 3.98 5.99 10.59
CA CYS A 40 2.73 5.31 10.94
C CYS A 40 2.60 3.97 10.20
N ARG A 41 1.75 3.08 10.73
CA ARG A 41 1.51 1.75 10.17
C ARG A 41 0.06 1.65 9.69
N VAL A 42 -0.15 1.10 8.51
CA VAL A 42 -1.49 0.87 7.95
C VAL A 42 -1.55 -0.54 7.39
N VAL A 43 -2.52 -1.32 7.86
CA VAL A 43 -2.89 -2.60 7.26
C VAL A 43 -3.84 -2.33 6.10
N LEU A 44 -3.49 -2.82 4.91
CA LEU A 44 -4.28 -2.61 3.70
C LEU A 44 -5.57 -3.43 3.75
N ARG A 45 -6.69 -2.76 3.49
CA ARG A 45 -8.04 -3.33 3.46
C ARG A 45 -8.60 -3.25 2.04
N PRO A 46 -9.61 -4.06 1.68
CA PRO A 46 -10.19 -4.02 0.33
C PRO A 46 -10.69 -2.63 -0.08
N SER A 47 -11.18 -1.84 0.88
CA SER A 47 -11.62 -0.46 0.69
C SER A 47 -10.53 0.50 0.21
N TYR A 48 -9.25 0.11 0.30
CA TYR A 48 -8.10 0.92 -0.12
C TYR A 48 -7.49 0.43 -1.44
N LEU A 49 -8.06 -0.59 -2.08
CA LEU A 49 -7.41 -1.33 -3.17
C LEU A 49 -8.25 -1.37 -4.46
N TYR A 50 -9.06 -0.34 -4.70
CA TYR A 50 -9.81 -0.19 -5.95
C TYR A 50 -9.63 1.20 -6.56
N ARG A 51 -9.83 1.30 -7.88
CA ARG A 51 -9.66 2.57 -8.61
C ARG A 51 -10.61 3.64 -8.06
N GLY A 52 -10.07 4.82 -7.73
CA GLY A 52 -10.84 5.94 -7.20
C GLY A 52 -11.10 5.88 -5.69
N CYS A 53 -10.61 4.85 -4.99
CA CYS A 53 -10.69 4.80 -3.54
C CYS A 53 -9.88 5.92 -2.87
N ILE A 54 -10.15 6.11 -1.58
CA ILE A 54 -9.37 6.99 -0.70
C ILE A 54 -8.87 6.20 0.50
N MET A 55 -7.71 6.58 1.01
CA MET A 55 -7.16 6.00 2.24
C MET A 55 -6.82 7.12 3.21
N TYR A 56 -7.38 7.08 4.41
CA TYR A 56 -7.01 7.97 5.49
C TYR A 56 -5.77 7.45 6.22
N LEU A 57 -4.85 8.35 6.54
CA LEU A 57 -3.75 8.05 7.45
C LEU A 57 -4.22 8.17 8.90
N PRO A 58 -3.56 7.51 9.86
CA PRO A 58 -3.87 7.65 11.28
C PRO A 58 -3.88 9.14 11.71
N SER A 59 -4.93 9.57 12.39
CA SER A 59 -5.17 10.98 12.72
C SER A 59 -4.04 11.60 13.54
N CYS A 60 -3.54 10.89 14.57
CA CYS A 60 -2.45 11.37 15.41
C CYS A 60 -1.18 11.69 14.59
N PHE A 61 -0.82 10.81 13.64
CA PHE A 61 0.30 11.05 12.74
C PHE A 61 0.03 12.22 11.80
N ALA A 62 -1.18 12.28 11.23
CA ALA A 62 -1.56 13.34 10.30
C ALA A 62 -1.57 14.73 10.95
N GLU A 63 -2.12 14.86 12.15
CA GLU A 63 -2.17 16.12 12.90
C GLU A 63 -0.78 16.66 13.23
N GLN A 64 0.12 15.78 13.65
CA GLN A 64 1.47 16.15 14.07
C GLN A 64 2.42 16.44 12.92
N HIS A 65 2.28 15.72 11.80
CA HIS A 65 3.32 15.66 10.77
C HIS A 65 2.87 16.05 9.37
N LEU A 66 1.56 16.11 9.11
CA LEU A 66 1.02 16.38 7.77
C LEU A 66 0.11 17.62 7.76
N SER A 67 0.18 18.45 8.80
CA SER A 67 -0.54 19.73 8.83
C SER A 67 -0.10 20.62 7.66
N GLY A 68 -1.08 21.19 6.97
CA GLY A 68 -0.83 22.03 5.79
C GLY A 68 -0.55 21.30 4.47
N VAL A 69 -0.47 19.96 4.46
CA VAL A 69 -0.32 19.21 3.21
C VAL A 69 -1.55 19.41 2.32
N SER A 70 -1.31 19.93 1.11
CA SER A 70 -2.33 20.04 0.06
C SER A 70 -1.67 19.92 -1.30
N GLY A 71 -1.93 18.82 -2.03
CA GLY A 71 -1.40 18.60 -3.37
C GLY A 71 -0.83 17.21 -3.55
N PHE A 72 0.12 17.06 -4.48
CA PHE A 72 0.83 15.81 -4.69
C PHE A 72 2.06 15.73 -3.79
N ILE A 73 2.21 14.59 -3.11
CA ILE A 73 3.40 14.21 -2.34
C ILE A 73 4.04 12.99 -3.00
N LYS A 74 5.25 12.62 -2.58
CA LYS A 74 5.95 11.43 -3.09
C LYS A 74 5.82 10.28 -2.10
N LEU A 75 5.34 9.14 -2.57
CA LEU A 75 5.58 7.86 -1.90
C LEU A 75 6.85 7.26 -2.48
N GLN A 76 7.82 6.92 -1.63
CA GLN A 76 9.12 6.40 -2.05
C GLN A 76 9.36 4.99 -1.50
N LEU A 77 9.72 4.05 -2.36
CA LEU A 77 10.16 2.72 -1.91
C LEU A 77 11.64 2.71 -1.50
N PRO A 78 12.11 1.67 -0.77
CA PRO A 78 13.51 1.57 -0.35
C PRO A 78 14.51 1.54 -1.50
N ASP A 79 14.08 1.10 -2.69
CA ASP A 79 14.88 1.09 -3.93
C ASP A 79 14.97 2.45 -4.63
N GLY A 80 14.33 3.49 -4.07
CA GLY A 80 14.37 4.86 -4.59
C GLY A 80 13.29 5.19 -5.60
N ARG A 81 12.49 4.23 -6.07
CA ARG A 81 11.35 4.52 -6.96
C ARG A 81 10.30 5.36 -6.24
N GLN A 82 9.68 6.28 -6.98
CA GLN A 82 8.74 7.27 -6.43
C GLN A 82 7.43 7.32 -7.22
N TRP A 83 6.34 7.49 -6.49
CA TRP A 83 5.00 7.67 -7.05
C TRP A 83 4.37 8.98 -6.55
N PRO A 84 3.83 9.83 -7.44
CA PRO A 84 3.08 11.00 -7.04
C PRO A 84 1.69 10.59 -6.53
N VAL A 85 1.37 10.96 -5.28
CA VAL A 85 0.07 10.68 -4.67
C VAL A 85 -0.54 11.96 -4.12
N ARG A 86 -1.79 12.24 -4.50
CA ARG A 86 -2.53 13.39 -3.97
C ARG A 86 -2.86 13.15 -2.50
N CYS A 87 -2.28 13.99 -1.65
CA CYS A 87 -2.56 14.06 -0.22
C CYS A 87 -3.27 15.38 0.12
N LEU A 88 -4.32 15.28 0.92
CA LEU A 88 -5.04 16.45 1.45
C LEU A 88 -5.22 16.31 2.95
N TYR A 89 -4.68 17.26 3.70
CA TYR A 89 -4.97 17.45 5.11
C TYR A 89 -6.12 18.44 5.29
N ARG A 90 -7.18 18.04 5.99
CA ARG A 90 -8.30 18.93 6.36
C ARG A 90 -8.98 18.44 7.64
N GLY A 91 -9.05 19.32 8.65
CA GLY A 91 -9.74 19.06 9.92
C GLY A 91 -9.20 17.83 10.67
N GLY A 92 -7.89 17.82 10.96
CA GLY A 92 -7.24 16.74 11.73
C GLY A 92 -7.01 15.43 10.97
N ARG A 93 -7.33 15.38 9.67
CA ARG A 93 -7.25 14.15 8.88
C ARG A 93 -6.49 14.38 7.59
N ALA A 94 -5.57 13.48 7.27
CA ALA A 94 -4.91 13.39 5.98
C ALA A 94 -5.44 12.17 5.20
N LYS A 95 -5.66 12.34 3.89
CA LYS A 95 -6.06 11.25 3.00
C LYS A 95 -5.25 11.21 1.72
N PHE A 96 -4.98 10.01 1.23
CA PHE A 96 -4.55 9.75 -0.14
C PHE A 96 -5.75 9.53 -1.05
N SER A 97 -5.61 9.93 -2.31
CA SER A 97 -6.63 9.81 -3.35
C SER A 97 -5.99 9.48 -4.70
N GLN A 98 -5.94 10.42 -5.64
CA GLN A 98 -5.32 10.22 -6.95
C GLN A 98 -3.87 9.72 -6.82
N GLY A 99 -3.49 8.67 -7.54
CA GLY A 99 -2.17 8.03 -7.50
C GLY A 99 -2.01 6.92 -6.46
N TRP A 100 -2.91 6.83 -5.46
CA TRP A 100 -2.82 5.79 -4.43
C TRP A 100 -3.08 4.39 -5.00
N TYR A 101 -4.12 4.25 -5.83
CA TYR A 101 -4.44 2.97 -6.43
C TYR A 101 -3.36 2.53 -7.44
N GLU A 102 -2.82 3.48 -8.22
CA GLU A 102 -1.70 3.23 -9.12
C GLU A 102 -0.46 2.74 -8.35
N PHE A 103 -0.10 3.39 -7.24
CA PHE A 103 0.97 2.94 -6.35
C PHE A 103 0.77 1.52 -5.84
N THR A 104 -0.44 1.17 -5.37
CA THR A 104 -0.72 -0.18 -4.86
C THR A 104 -0.71 -1.23 -5.97
N LEU A 105 -1.26 -0.92 -7.14
CA LEU A 105 -1.30 -1.81 -8.28
C LEU A 105 0.10 -2.12 -8.85
N GLU A 106 0.90 -1.09 -9.12
CA GLU A 106 2.23 -1.23 -9.71
C GLU A 106 3.23 -1.91 -8.77
N ASN A 107 2.99 -1.84 -7.46
CA ASN A 107 3.81 -2.50 -6.45
C ASN A 107 3.21 -3.82 -5.94
N ASN A 108 2.15 -4.33 -6.60
CA ASN A 108 1.48 -5.59 -6.24
C ASN A 108 1.06 -5.67 -4.76
N LEU A 109 0.60 -4.54 -4.19
CA LEU A 109 0.13 -4.49 -2.82
C LEU A 109 -1.28 -5.06 -2.72
N GLY A 110 -1.48 -5.93 -1.74
CA GLY A 110 -2.71 -6.69 -1.54
C GLY A 110 -3.36 -6.44 -0.19
N GLU A 111 -4.53 -7.04 -0.01
CA GLU A 111 -5.23 -7.05 1.27
C GLU A 111 -4.37 -7.78 2.33
N GLY A 112 -4.26 -7.18 3.51
CA GLY A 112 -3.51 -7.74 4.63
C GLY A 112 -2.05 -7.30 4.68
N ASP A 113 -1.48 -6.85 3.57
CA ASP A 113 -0.15 -6.25 3.57
C ASP A 113 -0.11 -5.05 4.52
N VAL A 114 1.03 -4.81 5.14
CA VAL A 114 1.23 -3.70 6.07
C VAL A 114 2.22 -2.71 5.48
N CYS A 115 1.77 -1.47 5.29
CA CYS A 115 2.62 -0.37 4.89
C CYS A 115 3.04 0.43 6.13
N VAL A 116 4.34 0.65 6.27
CA VAL A 116 4.92 1.61 7.22
C VAL A 116 5.31 2.85 6.44
N PHE A 117 4.65 3.96 6.71
CA PHE A 117 4.91 5.27 6.09
C PHE A 117 5.79 6.08 7.02
N GLU A 118 7.04 6.30 6.62
CA GLU A 118 8.06 7.09 7.33
C GLU A 118 8.20 8.46 6.66
N LEU A 119 8.04 9.55 7.41
CA LEU A 119 8.20 10.91 6.90
C LEU A 119 9.67 11.31 6.84
N LEU A 120 10.21 11.47 5.64
CA LEU A 120 11.59 11.91 5.45
C LEU A 120 11.73 13.41 5.74
N ARG A 121 12.84 13.79 6.38
CA ARG A 121 13.21 15.20 6.57
C ARG A 121 13.68 15.79 5.25
N SER A 122 12.75 16.43 4.54
CA SER A 122 12.96 16.98 3.20
C SER A 122 12.18 18.28 3.04
N ARG A 123 12.56 19.13 2.06
CA ARG A 123 11.80 20.35 1.73
C ARG A 123 10.40 20.04 1.20
N GLU A 124 10.25 18.88 0.56
CA GLU A 124 8.98 18.37 0.05
C GLU A 124 8.44 17.25 0.96
N PHE A 125 7.14 17.00 0.89
CA PHE A 125 6.56 15.84 1.58
C PHE A 125 6.92 14.55 0.83
N VAL A 126 7.78 13.74 1.46
CA VAL A 126 8.13 12.40 0.99
C VAL A 126 7.87 11.41 2.10
N LEU A 127 7.00 10.44 1.83
CA LEU A 127 6.77 9.32 2.73
C LEU A 127 7.48 8.10 2.15
N LYS A 128 8.54 7.66 2.81
CA LYS A 128 9.19 6.38 2.52
C LYS A 128 8.27 5.25 2.99
N VAL A 129 8.05 4.26 2.13
CA VAL A 129 7.13 3.16 2.38
C VAL A 129 7.90 1.86 2.50
N SER A 130 7.90 1.26 3.69
CA SER A 130 8.32 -0.12 3.90
C SER A 130 7.10 -1.03 3.88
N VAL A 131 7.15 -2.09 3.09
CA VAL A 131 6.01 -3.01 2.89
C VAL A 131 6.32 -4.36 3.50
N PHE A 132 5.45 -4.82 4.39
CA PHE A 132 5.49 -6.15 5.01
C PHE A 132 4.35 -6.95 4.42
N ARG A 133 4.70 -7.86 3.50
CA ARG A 133 3.71 -8.60 2.72
C ARG A 133 3.22 -9.83 3.46
N VAL A 134 1.92 -10.14 3.33
CA VAL A 134 1.36 -11.39 3.88
C VAL A 134 1.75 -12.62 3.07
N MET A 135 2.07 -12.40 1.79
CA MET A 135 2.70 -13.39 0.93
C MET A 135 4.03 -12.81 0.48
N GLU A 136 5.12 -13.56 0.63
CA GLU A 136 6.28 -13.27 -0.21
C GLU A 136 5.78 -13.30 -1.65
N SER A 137 5.94 -12.19 -2.37
CA SER A 137 5.77 -12.24 -3.82
C SER A 137 6.68 -13.37 -4.25
N ALA A 138 6.08 -14.47 -4.74
CA ALA A 138 6.83 -15.53 -5.37
C ALA A 138 7.83 -14.82 -6.27
N GLY A 139 9.10 -14.87 -5.87
CA GLY A 139 10.16 -14.23 -6.63
C GLY A 139 9.90 -14.64 -8.05
N LEU A 140 9.79 -13.67 -8.96
CA LEU A 140 9.64 -13.93 -10.38
C LEU A 140 10.66 -15.02 -10.71
N MET A 141 10.18 -16.26 -10.83
CA MET A 141 10.97 -17.37 -11.33
C MET A 141 11.12 -17.09 -12.82
N TYR A 142 11.91 -16.08 -13.17
CA TYR A 142 12.62 -16.08 -14.42
C TYR A 142 13.86 -16.90 -14.19
N ARG A 143 13.68 -18.23 -14.30
CA ARG A 143 14.74 -19.09 -14.81
C ARG A 143 15.15 -18.47 -16.15
N SER A 144 16.38 -17.99 -16.22
CA SER A 144 17.02 -17.65 -17.49
C SER A 144 18.39 -18.31 -17.49
N GLN A 145 18.42 -19.44 -18.18
CA GLN A 145 19.53 -20.22 -18.76
C GLN A 145 20.77 -20.48 -17.91
#